data_AF-A0A3B0T8G8-F1
#
_entry.id   AF-A0A3B0T8G8-F1
#
_cell.length_a   1.000
_cell.length_b   1.000
_cell.length_c   1.000
_cell.angle_alpha   90.00
_cell.angle_beta   90.00
_cell.angle_gamma   90.00
#
_symmetry.space_group_name_H-M   'P 1'
#
loop_
_entity.id
_entity.type
_entity.pdbx_description
1 polymer ?
#
loop_
_entity_poly.entity_id
_entity_poly.type
_entity_poly.pdbx_seq_one_letter_code
_entity_poly.pdbx_strand_id
1 'polypeptide(L)'
;MKIRFPIPLLYRMLASTLLLFFSACRFDKTIDTASIATDIATIDQRKSLFDVHCSACHNFRQDGIGPQLGGITEQAPSDWIHGFIKNPPGIH
;
A
#
# COMPACT_ATOMS: atom_id res chain seq x y z
N MET A 1 41.21 6.48 -44.47
CA MET A 1 40.81 6.33 -43.06
C MET A 1 39.38 6.84 -42.89
N LYS A 2 38.38 5.95 -42.98
CA LYS A 2 36.96 6.22 -42.67
C LYS A 2 36.45 4.98 -41.96
N ILE A 3 36.45 5.01 -40.63
CA ILE A 3 36.05 3.88 -39.79
C ILE A 3 34.52 3.92 -39.71
N ARG A 4 33.85 3.04 -40.47
CA ARG A 4 32.40 2.94 -40.51
C ARG A 4 31.97 1.94 -39.44
N PHE A 5 31.82 2.41 -38.20
CA PHE A 5 31.20 1.59 -37.16
C PHE A 5 29.71 1.42 -37.46
N PRO A 6 29.18 0.19 -37.40
CA PRO A 6 27.79 -0.05 -37.74
C PRO A 6 26.93 0.50 -36.58
N ILE A 7 26.04 1.41 -36.94
CA ILE A 7 25.00 2.04 -36.09
C ILE A 7 24.13 1.05 -35.26
N PRO A 8 23.88 -0.23 -35.65
CA PRO A 8 23.02 -1.13 -34.87
C PRO A 8 23.67 -1.72 -33.61
N LEU A 9 24.99 -1.62 -33.42
CA LEU A 9 25.65 -2.16 -32.22
C LEU A 9 25.43 -1.27 -30.98
N LEU A 10 25.43 0.05 -31.19
CA LEU A 10 25.18 1.03 -30.13
C LEU A 10 23.70 1.02 -29.68
N TYR A 11 22.78 0.83 -30.63
CA TYR A 11 21.34 0.71 -30.38
C TYR A 11 20.99 -0.57 -29.59
N ARG A 12 21.72 -1.68 -29.82
CA ARG A 12 21.58 -2.92 -29.05
C ARG A 12 22.05 -2.78 -27.61
N MET A 13 23.17 -2.10 -27.38
CA MET A 13 23.67 -1.80 -26.03
C MET A 13 22.69 -0.92 -25.24
N LEU A 14 22.14 0.13 -25.87
CA LEU A 14 21.14 1.04 -25.27
C LEU A 14 19.81 0.34 -24.99
N ALA A 15 19.35 -0.56 -25.87
CA ALA A 15 18.13 -1.32 -25.65
C ALA A 15 18.28 -2.35 -24.51
N SER A 16 19.44 -3.01 -24.41
CA SER A 16 19.71 -3.98 -23.35
C SER A 16 19.82 -3.34 -21.96
N THR A 17 20.40 -2.14 -21.84
CA THR A 17 20.42 -1.41 -20.56
C THR A 17 19.04 -0.91 -20.17
N LEU A 18 18.22 -0.44 -21.11
CA LEU A 18 16.84 -0.02 -20.84
C LEU A 18 15.95 -1.19 -20.36
N LEU A 19 16.12 -2.38 -20.93
CA LEU A 19 15.42 -3.62 -20.51
C LEU A 19 15.80 -4.06 -19.10
N LEU A 20 17.07 -3.93 -18.71
CA LEU A 20 17.56 -4.28 -17.37
C LEU A 20 17.05 -3.30 -16.30
N PHE A 21 16.97 -2.01 -16.62
CA PHE A 21 16.39 -1.00 -15.73
C PHE A 21 14.88 -1.22 -15.49
N PHE A 22 14.13 -1.62 -16.52
CA PHE A 22 12.70 -1.90 -16.38
C PHE A 22 12.40 -3.12 -15.50
N SER A 23 13.28 -4.12 -15.50
CA SER A 23 13.10 -5.34 -14.70
C SER A 23 13.36 -5.14 -13.20
N ALA A 24 14.08 -4.08 -12.81
CA ALA A 24 14.39 -3.76 -11.41
C ALA A 24 13.23 -3.06 -10.67
N CYS A 25 12.21 -2.56 -11.38
CA CYS A 25 11.04 -1.89 -10.79
C CYS A 25 9.79 -2.77 -10.78
N ARG A 26 9.90 -4.06 -10.46
CA ARG A 26 8.71 -4.85 -10.10
C ARG A 26 8.30 -4.52 -8.66
N PHE A 27 7.48 -3.47 -8.53
CA PHE A 27 6.81 -3.14 -7.28
C PHE A 27 5.54 -4.01 -7.18
N ASP A 28 5.70 -5.26 -6.75
CA ASP A 28 4.57 -6.16 -6.46
C ASP A 28 3.83 -5.64 -5.22
N LYS A 29 2.80 -4.81 -5.43
CA LYS A 29 1.77 -4.55 -4.41
C LYS A 29 0.80 -5.74 -4.40
N THR A 30 1.15 -6.81 -3.70
CA THR A 30 0.17 -7.83 -3.32
C THR A 30 -0.71 -7.24 -2.22
N ILE A 31 -1.87 -6.68 -2.57
CA ILE A 31 -2.90 -6.41 -1.57
C ILE A 31 -3.49 -7.76 -1.19
N ASP A 32 -3.03 -8.32 -0.07
CA ASP A 32 -3.52 -9.58 0.50
C ASP A 32 -4.93 -9.41 1.07
N THR A 33 -5.90 -9.31 0.16
CA THR A 33 -7.34 -9.34 0.45
C THR A 33 -7.77 -10.64 1.12
N ALA A 34 -6.95 -11.70 1.03
CA ALA A 34 -7.15 -12.97 1.70
C ALA A 34 -7.23 -12.87 3.24
N SER A 35 -6.70 -11.80 3.84
CA SER A 35 -6.68 -11.62 5.30
C SER A 35 -7.87 -10.84 5.88
N ILE A 36 -8.72 -10.26 5.02
CA ILE A 36 -9.86 -9.42 5.46
C ILE A 36 -11.08 -10.33 5.66
N ALA A 37 -11.64 -10.29 6.88
CA ALA A 37 -12.84 -11.06 7.21
C ALA A 37 -14.04 -10.57 6.38
N THR A 38 -14.76 -11.52 5.78
CA THR A 38 -15.96 -11.28 4.97
C THR A 38 -17.22 -11.86 5.61
N ASP A 39 -17.09 -12.65 6.67
CA ASP A 39 -18.23 -13.19 7.40
C ASP A 39 -18.84 -12.13 8.33
N ILE A 40 -20.17 -12.14 8.40
CA ILE A 40 -20.95 -11.13 9.12
C ILE A 40 -20.64 -11.15 10.62
N ALA A 41 -20.47 -12.33 11.21
CA ALA A 41 -20.22 -12.49 12.64
C ALA A 41 -18.90 -11.81 13.07
N THR A 42 -17.82 -12.04 12.32
CA THR A 42 -16.52 -11.39 12.59
C THR A 42 -16.60 -9.88 12.34
N ILE A 43 -17.31 -9.44 11.30
CA ILE A 43 -17.51 -8.02 11.02
C ILE A 43 -18.25 -7.34 12.18
N ASP A 44 -19.32 -7.93 12.69
CA ASP A 44 -20.11 -7.36 13.79
C ASP A 44 -19.34 -7.36 15.11
N GLN A 45 -18.56 -8.41 15.39
CA GLN A 45 -17.64 -8.42 16.51
C GLN A 45 -16.62 -7.27 16.42
N ARG A 46 -16.02 -7.05 15.24
CA ARG A 46 -15.05 -5.97 15.02
C ARG A 46 -15.68 -4.59 15.12
N LYS A 47 -16.94 -4.41 14.68
CA LYS A 47 -17.69 -3.15 14.90
C LYS A 47 -17.86 -2.86 16.39
N SER A 48 -18.25 -3.85 17.19
CA SER A 48 -18.37 -3.70 18.64
C SER A 48 -17.04 -3.28 19.30
N LEU A 49 -15.93 -3.90 18.88
CA LEU A 49 -14.59 -3.50 19.34
C LEU A 49 -14.23 -2.06 18.92
N PHE A 50 -14.59 -1.65 17.70
CA PHE A 50 -14.40 -0.28 17.24
C PHE A 50 -15.17 0.71 18.11
N ASP A 51 -16.41 0.39 18.45
CA ASP A 51 -17.24 1.24 19.30
C ASP A 51 -16.63 1.43 20.69
N VAL A 52 -16.06 0.37 21.27
CA VAL A 52 -15.44 0.43 22.61
C VAL A 52 -14.08 1.15 22.59
N HIS A 53 -13.26 0.93 21.57
CA HIS A 53 -11.84 1.33 21.61
C HIS A 53 -11.48 2.51 20.71
N CYS A 54 -12.30 2.85 19.71
CA CYS A 54 -11.92 3.80 18.65
C CYS A 54 -12.92 4.95 18.50
N SER A 55 -14.22 4.70 18.76
CA SER A 55 -15.30 5.65 18.48
C SER A 55 -15.23 6.97 19.26
N ALA A 56 -14.51 6.96 20.39
CA ALA A 56 -14.27 8.17 21.17
C ALA A 56 -13.50 9.24 20.39
N CYS A 57 -12.65 8.83 19.44
CA CYS A 57 -11.83 9.75 18.63
C CYS A 57 -12.17 9.72 17.14
N HIS A 58 -12.48 8.54 16.59
CA HIS A 58 -12.66 8.32 15.15
C HIS A 58 -14.08 7.92 14.80
N ASN A 59 -14.48 8.23 13.56
CA ASN A 59 -15.67 7.68 12.93
C ASN A 59 -15.42 7.52 11.42
N PHE A 60 -16.43 7.09 10.64
CA PHE A 60 -16.26 6.77 9.22
C PHE A 60 -16.70 7.85 8.23
N ARG A 61 -17.20 9.01 8.70
CA ARG A 61 -17.86 10.01 7.82
C ARG A 61 -17.43 11.45 8.06
N GLN A 62 -16.94 11.79 9.24
CA GLN A 62 -16.62 13.15 9.64
C GLN A 62 -15.35 13.19 10.47
N ASP A 63 -14.59 14.27 10.34
CA ASP A 63 -13.43 14.49 11.20
C ASP A 63 -13.86 14.90 12.62
N GLY A 64 -12.98 14.67 13.58
CA GLY A 64 -13.20 14.99 14.99
C GLY A 64 -11.88 15.10 15.74
N ILE A 65 -11.79 14.45 16.92
CA ILE A 65 -10.52 14.34 17.65
C ILE A 65 -9.49 13.60 16.79
N GLY A 66 -9.92 12.53 16.12
CA GLY A 66 -9.19 11.87 15.05
C GLY A 66 -9.84 12.11 13.68
N PRO A 67 -9.10 11.94 12.58
CA PRO A 67 -9.65 12.00 11.23
C PRO A 67 -10.66 10.88 10.96
N GLN A 68 -11.53 11.08 9.97
CA GLN A 68 -12.44 10.02 9.54
C GLN A 68 -11.69 8.83 8.89
N LEU A 69 -12.14 7.61 9.18
CA LEU A 69 -11.53 6.36 8.72
C LEU A 69 -12.28 5.71 7.56
N GLY A 70 -13.27 6.41 6.97
CA GLY A 70 -13.94 5.97 5.76
C GLY A 70 -12.94 5.81 4.62
N GLY A 71 -12.92 4.64 3.96
CA GLY A 71 -12.00 4.36 2.85
C GLY A 71 -10.53 4.18 3.26
N ILE A 72 -10.21 3.97 4.54
CA ILE A 72 -8.82 3.87 5.02
C ILE A 72 -8.00 2.79 4.30
N THR A 73 -8.63 1.71 3.85
CA THR A 73 -8.00 0.61 3.08
C THR A 73 -7.59 1.01 1.66
N GLU A 74 -8.09 2.12 1.13
CA GLU A 74 -7.63 2.70 -0.14
C GLU A 74 -6.36 3.55 0.04
N GLN A 75 -6.16 4.07 1.25
CA GLN A 75 -5.04 4.96 1.59
C GLN A 75 -3.85 4.19 2.17
N ALA A 76 -4.11 3.14 2.95
CA ALA A 76 -3.08 2.32 3.59
C ALA A 76 -3.38 0.82 3.45
N PRO A 77 -2.35 -0.02 3.23
CA PRO A 77 -2.54 -1.47 3.16
C PRO A 77 -2.90 -2.06 4.53
N SER A 78 -3.63 -3.19 4.54
CA SER A 78 -4.13 -3.82 5.77
C SER A 78 -3.04 -4.12 6.79
N ASP A 79 -1.87 -4.57 6.34
CA ASP A 79 -0.75 -4.89 7.24
C ASP A 79 -0.21 -3.66 7.98
N TRP A 80 -0.16 -2.52 7.27
CA TRP A 80 0.23 -1.26 7.88
C TRP A 80 -0.81 -0.82 8.93
N ILE A 81 -2.10 -0.91 8.60
CA ILE A 81 -3.19 -0.56 9.52
C ILE A 81 -3.13 -1.45 10.78
N HIS A 82 -2.94 -2.76 10.62
CA HIS A 82 -2.77 -3.68 11.74
C HIS A 82 -1.54 -3.36 12.59
N GLY A 83 -0.41 -3.01 11.96
CA GLY A 83 0.80 -2.58 12.65
C GLY A 83 0.57 -1.30 13.45
N PHE A 84 -0.10 -0.32 12.84
CA PHE A 84 -0.43 0.96 13.47
C PHE A 84 -1.34 0.77 14.70
N ILE A 85 -2.38 -0.05 14.60
CA ILE A 85 -3.28 -0.33 15.74
C ILE A 85 -2.52 -0.98 16.91
N LYS A 86 -1.57 -1.87 16.62
CA LYS A 86 -0.80 -2.60 17.64
C LYS A 86 0.24 -1.72 18.34
N ASN A 87 0.89 -0.83 17.60
CA ASN A 87 1.94 0.03 18.12
C ASN A 87 1.93 1.36 17.36
N PRO A 88 0.99 2.27 17.67
CA PRO A 88 0.97 3.57 17.04
C PRO A 88 2.24 4.32 17.44
N PRO A 89 2.94 4.98 16.51
CA PRO A 89 4.07 5.83 16.86
C PRO A 89 3.58 6.88 17.86
N GLY A 90 4.27 6.99 18.99
CA GLY A 90 3.96 7.97 20.02
C GLY A 90 3.96 9.37 19.42
N ILE A 91 3.05 10.23 19.90
CA ILE A 91 3.04 11.65 19.57
C ILE A 91 4.30 12.25 20.22
N HIS A 92 5.23 12.75 19.40
CA HIS A 92 6.30 13.65 19.85
C HIS A 92 5.78 15.07 19.98
#